data_AF-A0A4R6DFP5-F1
#
_entry.id   AF-A0A4R6DFP5-F1
#
_cell.length_a   1.000
_cell.length_b   1.000
_cell.length_c   1.000
_cell.angle_alpha   90.00
_cell.angle_beta   90.00
_cell.angle_gamma   90.00
#
_symmetry.space_group_name_H-M   'P 1'
#
loop_
_entity.id
_entity.type
_entity.pdbx_description
1 polymer ?
#
loop_
_entity_poly.entity_id
_entity_poly.type
_entity_poly.pdbx_seq_one_letter_code
_entity_poly.pdbx_strand_id
1 'polypeptide(L)' 'MMSTVTFDWLEFDRLVIEMNNLHDLIGVVTLDIAEEYERGANAVSAIQSLTHRIHQDLIAKQEETSQSTERKGADDGIK' A
#
# COMPACT_ATOMS: atom_id res chain seq x y z
N MET A 1 7.07 -12.74 -29.45
CA MET A 1 6.70 -11.34 -29.08
C MET A 1 6.93 -11.19 -27.59
N MET A 2 7.88 -10.35 -27.17
CA MET A 2 7.97 -9.94 -25.76
C MET A 2 6.89 -8.89 -25.52
N SER A 3 5.92 -9.21 -24.67
CA SER A 3 4.94 -8.22 -24.19
C SER A 3 5.72 -7.18 -23.39
N THR A 4 5.73 -5.94 -23.87
CA THR A 4 6.13 -4.80 -23.05
C THR A 4 5.06 -4.62 -21.98
N VAL A 5 5.37 -5.02 -20.75
CA VAL A 5 4.54 -4.73 -19.58
C VAL A 5 4.75 -3.25 -19.26
N THR A 6 3.71 -2.46 -19.47
CA THR A 6 3.68 -1.04 -19.07
C THR A 6 3.10 -0.93 -17.66
N PHE A 7 3.76 -0.16 -16.80
CA PHE A 7 3.28 0.07 -15.44
C PHE A 7 2.24 1.20 -15.42
N ASP A 8 1.05 0.93 -14.86
CA ASP A 8 -0.02 1.92 -14.69
C ASP A 8 0.04 2.53 -13.28
N TRP A 9 0.49 3.79 -13.22
CA TRP A 9 0.58 4.55 -11.97
C TRP A 9 -0.78 4.82 -11.32
N LEU A 10 -1.84 4.97 -12.12
CA LEU A 10 -3.18 5.22 -11.59
C LEU A 10 -3.76 3.95 -10.94
N GLU A 11 -3.48 2.79 -11.52
CA GLU A 11 -3.83 1.50 -10.93
C GLU A 11 -3.09 1.27 -9.61
N PHE A 12 -1.80 1.64 -9.56
CA PHE A 12 -1.01 1.55 -8.34
C PHE A 12 -1.51 2.48 -7.22
N ASP A 13 -1.81 3.74 -7.53
CA ASP A 13 -2.35 4.70 -6.55
C ASP A 13 -3.70 4.24 -5.99
N ARG A 14 -4.54 3.63 -6.82
CA ARG A 14 -5.81 3.02 -6.36
C ARG A 14 -5.56 1.87 -5.39
N LEU A 15 -4.58 1.01 -5.68
CA LEU A 15 -4.21 -0.10 -4.79
C LEU A 15 -3.75 0.41 -3.42
N VAL A 16 -2.98 1.51 -3.38
CA VAL A 16 -2.55 2.16 -2.12
C VAL A 16 -3.76 2.57 -1.28
N ILE A 17 -4.75 3.21 -1.90
CA ILE A 17 -5.99 3.68 -1.24
C ILE A 17 -6.84 2.50 -0.76
N GLU A 18 -7.05 1.48 -1.59
CA GLU A 18 -7.83 0.30 -1.23
C GLU A 18 -7.22 -0.45 -0.05
N MET A 19 -5.89 -0.57 -0.01
CA MET A 19 -5.17 -1.18 1.12
C MET A 19 -5.34 -0.40 2.42
N ASN A 20 -5.34 0.94 2.36
CA ASN A 20 -5.64 1.75 3.55
C ASN A 20 -7.07 1.55 4.05
N ASN A 21 -8.04 1.58 3.13
CA ASN A 21 -9.45 1.37 3.49
C ASN A 21 -9.68 -0.02 4.12
N LEU A 22 -8.97 -1.04 3.62
CA LEU A 22 -9.03 -2.39 4.14
C LEU A 22 -8.41 -2.46 5.55
N HIS A 23 -7.33 -1.72 5.82
CA HIS A 23 -6.73 -1.61 7.16
C HIS A 23 -7.72 -1.00 8.16
N ASP A 24 -8.39 0.09 7.78
CA ASP A 24 -9.35 0.80 8.64
C ASP A 24 -10.57 -0.07 8.95
N LEU A 25 -11.12 -0.75 7.94
CA LEU A 25 -12.29 -1.64 8.10
C LEU A 25 -11.98 -2.82 9.05
N ILE A 26 -10.79 -3.40 8.94
CA ILE A 26 -10.36 -4.47 9.85
C ILE A 26 -10.26 -3.95 11.29
N GLY A 27 -9.80 -2.71 11.48
CA GLY A 27 -9.76 -2.07 12.80
C GLY A 27 -11.14 -1.99 13.44
N VAL A 28 -12.15 -1.56 12.69
CA VAL A 28 -13.55 -1.49 13.16
C VAL A 28 -14.08 -2.89 13.54
N VAL A 29 -13.86 -3.89 12.67
CA VAL A 29 -14.31 -5.27 12.92
C VAL A 29 -13.60 -5.90 14.13
N THR A 30 -12.34 -5.54 14.37
CA THR A 30 -11.61 -6.02 15.56
C THR A 30 -12.28 -5.55 16.85
N LEU A 31 -12.73 -4.29 16.89
CA LEU A 31 -13.42 -3.74 18.06
C LEU A 31 -14.72 -4.50 18.34
N ASP A 32 -15.50 -4.83 17.31
CA ASP A 32 -16.75 -5.60 17.45
C ASP A 32 -16.51 -7.06 17.89
N ILE A 33 -15.42 -7.70 17.43
CA ILE A 33 -15.12 -9.11 17.74
C ILE A 33 -14.42 -9.26 19.10
N ALA A 34 -13.65 -8.26 19.53
CA ALA A 34 -12.89 -8.30 20.78
C ALA A 34 -13.77 -8.41 22.03
N GLU A 35 -15.04 -8.04 21.96
CA GLU A 35 -15.99 -8.19 23.07
C GLU A 35 -16.42 -9.64 23.31
N GLU A 36 -16.34 -10.53 22.30
CA GLU A 36 -16.97 -11.86 22.36
C GLU A 36 -16.05 -13.04 21.99
N TYR A 37 -14.98 -12.83 21.20
CA TYR A 37 -14.08 -13.90 20.72
C TYR A 37 -12.60 -13.50 20.66
N GLU A 38 -11.85 -13.75 21.75
CA GLU A 38 -10.43 -13.42 21.91
C GLU A 38 -9.51 -13.96 20.78
N ARG A 39 -9.76 -15.18 20.29
CA ARG A 39 -9.01 -15.74 19.14
C ARG A 39 -9.34 -15.06 17.81
N GLY A 40 -10.58 -14.62 17.63
CA GLY A 40 -11.02 -13.87 16.45
C GLY A 40 -10.35 -12.50 16.41
N ALA A 41 -10.33 -11.79 17.54
CA ALA A 41 -9.66 -10.50 17.67
C ALA A 41 -8.16 -10.59 17.34
N ASN A 42 -7.47 -11.63 17.82
CA ASN A 42 -6.05 -11.84 17.52
C ASN A 42 -5.77 -12.09 16.02
N ALA A 43 -6.62 -12.89 15.35
CA ALA A 43 -6.49 -13.13 13.91
C ALA A 43 -6.74 -11.85 13.10
N VAL A 44 -7.77 -11.09 13.45
CA VAL A 44 -8.15 -9.85 12.77
C VAL A 44 -7.08 -8.77 12.98
N SER A 45 -6.53 -8.63 14.18
CA SER A 45 -5.39 -7.74 14.47
C SER A 45 -4.12 -8.10 13.67
N ALA A 46 -3.85 -9.40 13.45
CA ALA A 46 -2.75 -9.84 12.60
C ALA A 46 -2.98 -9.46 11.12
N ILE A 47 -4.21 -9.59 10.62
CA ILE A 47 -4.57 -9.14 9.26
C ILE A 47 -4.39 -7.62 9.17
N GLN A 48 -4.86 -6.86 10.17
CA GLN A 48 -4.73 -5.40 10.22
C GLN A 48 -3.26 -4.97 10.09
N SER A 49 -2.39 -5.64 10.85
CA SER A 49 -0.94 -5.39 10.86
C SER A 49 -0.29 -5.70 9.51
N LEU A 50 -0.67 -6.81 8.88
CA LEU A 50 -0.18 -7.18 7.55
C LEU A 50 -0.63 -6.19 6.48
N THR A 51 -1.90 -5.79 6.51
CA THR A 51 -2.47 -4.80 5.58
C THR A 51 -1.78 -3.45 5.72
N HIS A 52 -1.50 -3.01 6.94
CA HIS A 52 -0.75 -1.77 7.19
C HIS A 52 0.66 -1.83 6.59
N ARG A 53 1.37 -2.95 6.81
CA ARG A 53 2.73 -3.12 6.29
C ARG A 53 2.75 -3.08 4.76
N ILE A 54 1.81 -3.77 4.11
CA ILE A 54 1.70 -3.74 2.65
C ILE A 54 1.40 -2.31 2.16
N HIS A 55 0.52 -1.57 2.82
CA HIS A 55 0.26 -0.18 2.48
C HIS A 55 1.53 0.69 2.58
N GLN A 56 2.31 0.56 3.66
CA GLN A 56 3.59 1.26 3.82
C GLN A 56 4.60 0.89 2.72
N ASP A 57 4.71 -0.40 2.38
CA ASP A 57 5.58 -0.88 1.31
C ASP A 57 5.19 -0.29 -0.06
N LEU A 58 3.89 -0.10 -0.31
CA LEU A 58 3.38 0.52 -1.54
C LEU A 58 3.69 2.02 -1.58
N ILE A 59 3.50 2.75 -0.47
CA ILE A 59 3.88 4.17 -0.39
C ILE A 59 5.38 4.36 -0.62
N ALA A 60 6.22 3.55 0.03
CA ALA A 60 7.67 3.63 -0.16
C ALA A 60 8.07 3.43 -1.64
N LYS A 61 7.45 2.48 -2.34
CA LYS A 61 7.66 2.27 -3.79
C LYS A 61 7.21 3.47 -4.64
N GLN A 62 6.12 4.14 -4.25
CA GLN A 62 5.63 5.35 -4.91
C GLN A 62 6.65 6.50 -4.76
N GLU A 63 7.17 6.68 -3.55
CA GLU A 63 8.14 7.73 -3.23
C GLU A 63 9.50 7.51 -3.91
N GLU A 64 10.02 6.27 -3.89
CA GLU A 64 11.26 5.89 -4.57
C GLU A 64 11.21 6.23 -6.07
N THR A 65 10.05 6.02 -6.70
CA THR A 65 9.88 6.27 -8.13
C THR A 65 9.71 7.76 -8.44
N SER A 66 9.00 8.48 -7.56
CA SER A 66 8.87 9.94 -7.65
C SER A 66 10.24 10.63 -7.60
N GLN A 67 11.09 10.25 -6.62
CA GLN A 67 12.45 10.79 -6.49
C GLN A 67 13.38 10.38 -7.63
N SER A 68 13.23 9.17 -8.17
CA SER A 68 14.02 8.70 -9.32
C SER A 68 13.69 9.46 -10.60
N THR A 69 12.45 9.92 -10.74
CA THR A 69 11.99 10.73 -11.89
C THR A 69 12.52 12.16 -11.80
N GLU A 70 12.54 12.77 -10.60
CA GLU A 70 13.12 14.09 -10.36
C GLU A 70 14.64 14.13 -10.61
N ARG A 71 15.38 13.08 -10.23
CA ARG A 71 16.83 12.97 -10.47
C ARG A 71 17.18 12.86 -11.96
N LYS A 72 16.35 12.18 -12.78
CA LYS A 72 16.55 12.11 -14.23
C LYS A 72 16.30 13.46 -14.92
N GLY A 73 15.31 14.22 -14.47
CA GLY A 73 15.00 15.54 -15.04
C GLY A 73 16.08 16.60 -14.78
N ALA A 74 16.86 16.47 -13.69
CA ALA A 74 17.95 17.40 -13.37
C ALA A 74 19.23 17.15 -14.19
N ASP A 75 19.47 15.91 -14.62
CA ASP A 75 20.69 15.51 -15.35
C ASP A 75 20.58 15.80 -16.86
N ASP A 76 19.36 15.80 -17.42
CA ASP A 76 19.09 16.15 -18.82
C ASP A 76 19.07 17.66 -19.11
N GLY A 77 19.13 18.51 -18.06
CA GLY A 77 19.12 19.98 -18.16
C GLY A 77 20.50 20.64 -18.29
N ILE A 78 21.59 19.86 -18.27
CA ILE A 78 22.96 20.35 -18.40
C ILE A 78 23.53 19.90 -19.75
N LYS A 79 23.23 20.66 -20.81
CA LYS A 79 23.97 20.62 -22.09
C LYS A 79 24.20 22.03 -22.62
#